data_AF-A0A524IAX1-F1
#
_entry.id   AF-A0A524IAX1-F1
#
_cell.length_a   1.000
_cell.length_b   1.000
_cell.length_c   1.000
_cell.angle_alpha   90.00
_cell.angle_beta   90.00
_cell.angle_gamma   90.00
#
_symmetry.space_group_name_H-M   'P 1'
#
loop_
_entity.id
_entity.type
_entity.pdbx_description
1 polymer ?
#
loop_
_entity_poly.entity_id
_entity_poly.type
_entity_poly.pdbx_seq_one_letter_code
_entity_poly.pdbx_strand_id
1 'polypeptide(L)' 'MSRIHGGLPDYLAPGLSILFVGINPGLRSLEAGHHYAGSSNRFWKLLYEAKLVPD' A
#
# COMPACT_ATOMS: atom_id res chain seq x y z
N MET A 1 -16.98 -17.05 -8.13
CA MET A 1 -16.84 -15.58 -8.29
C MET A 1 -16.72 -14.98 -6.90
N SER A 2 -15.50 -14.77 -6.41
CA SER A 2 -15.29 -14.22 -5.06
C SER A 2 -15.65 -12.73 -5.05
N ARG A 3 -16.58 -12.36 -4.19
CA ARG A 3 -17.01 -11.00 -3.88
C ARG A 3 -15.82 -10.25 -3.25
N ILE A 4 -15.16 -9.34 -3.98
CA ILE A 4 -14.40 -8.27 -3.31
C ILE A 4 -15.44 -7.37 -2.61
N HIS A 5 -15.58 -7.53 -1.29
CA HIS A 5 -16.55 -6.80 -0.46
C HIS A 5 -15.91 -5.91 0.60
N GLY A 6 -14.63 -5.59 0.46
CA GLY A 6 -13.97 -4.62 1.32
C GLY A 6 -12.98 -3.83 0.51
N GLY A 7 -12.96 -2.51 0.72
CA GLY A 7 -11.79 -1.72 0.35
C GLY A 7 -10.53 -2.25 1.06
N LEU A 8 -9.39 -1.68 0.69
CA LEU A 8 -8.14 -2.03 1.33
C LEU A 8 -8.14 -1.52 2.79
N PRO A 9 -7.70 -2.29 3.80
CA PRO A 9 -7.69 -1.82 5.18
C PRO A 9 -6.65 -0.72 5.36
N ASP A 10 -6.98 0.28 6.18
CA ASP A 10 -6.04 1.30 6.62
C ASP A 10 -5.17 0.77 7.77
N TYR A 11 -3.86 1.02 7.70
CA TYR A 11 -2.91 0.65 8.75
C TYR A 11 -2.53 1.90 9.56
N LEU A 12 -3.34 2.18 10.58
CA LEU A 12 -3.18 3.36 11.44
C LEU A 12 -2.89 2.94 12.88
N ALA A 13 -1.92 3.61 13.51
CA ALA A 13 -1.59 3.44 14.91
C ALA A 13 -1.16 4.78 15.52
N PRO A 14 -1.33 5.00 16.84
CA PRO A 14 -0.72 6.13 17.52
C PRO A 14 0.81 6.10 17.40
N GLY A 15 1.43 7.27 17.30
CA GLY A 15 2.90 7.39 17.29
C GLY A 15 3.57 7.12 15.93
N LEU A 16 2.82 6.96 14.84
CA LEU A 16 3.38 6.90 13.50
C LEU A 16 4.14 8.21 13.17
N SER A 17 5.37 8.07 12.69
CA SER A 17 6.17 9.22 12.22
C SER A 17 5.77 9.69 10.83
N ILE A 18 5.21 8.79 10.01
CA ILE A 18 4.83 9.04 8.61
C ILE A 18 3.50 8.34 8.32
N LEU A 19 2.61 9.02 7.59
CA LEU A 19 1.40 8.45 7.00
C LEU A 19 1.44 8.63 5.48
N PHE A 20 1.34 7.52 4.74
CA PHE A 20 1.22 7.55 3.27
C PHE A 20 -0.25 7.52 2.87
N VAL A 21 -0.72 8.56 2.17
CA VAL A 21 -2.11 8.67 1.69
C VAL A 21 -2.13 8.49 0.17
N GLY A 22 -2.68 7.37 -0.30
CA GLY A 22 -2.92 7.12 -1.73
C GLY A 22 -4.20 7.82 -2.24
N ILE A 23 -4.40 7.85 -3.55
CA ILE A 23 -5.61 8.42 -4.17
C ILE A 23 -6.80 7.45 -3.96
N ASN A 24 -6.69 6.25 -4.50
CA ASN A 24 -7.66 5.17 -4.35
C ASN A 24 -6.96 3.82 -4.61
N PRO A 25 -7.44 2.72 -4.01
CA PRO A 25 -6.89 1.39 -4.29
C PRO A 25 -7.08 1.02 -5.77
N GLY A 26 -5.99 0.65 -6.43
CA GLY A 26 -6.06 0.04 -7.76
C GLY A 26 -6.48 -1.42 -7.69
N LEU A 27 -6.98 -1.99 -8.80
CA LEU A 27 -7.46 -3.38 -8.87
C LEU A 27 -6.43 -4.39 -8.35
N ARG A 28 -5.16 -4.26 -8.77
CA ARG A 28 -4.07 -5.12 -8.29
C ARG A 28 -3.89 -5.09 -6.77
N SER A 29 -4.01 -3.91 -6.15
CA SER A 29 -3.92 -3.75 -4.71
C SER A 29 -5.11 -4.39 -3.98
N LEU A 30 -6.31 -4.30 -4.56
CA LEU A 30 -7.51 -4.95 -4.04
C LEU A 30 -7.42 -6.48 -4.15
N GLU A 31 -7.00 -7.00 -5.30
CA GLU A 31 -6.79 -8.44 -5.52
C GLU A 31 -5.74 -9.01 -4.58
N ALA A 32 -4.64 -8.29 -4.36
CA ALA A 32 -3.56 -8.71 -3.48
C ALA A 32 -3.86 -8.49 -2.00
N GLY A 33 -4.78 -7.60 -1.65
CA GLY A 33 -4.99 -7.16 -0.27
C GLY A 33 -3.83 -6.31 0.30
N HIS A 34 -2.97 -5.75 -0.56
CA HIS A 34 -1.81 -4.94 -0.16
C HIS A 34 -1.75 -3.58 -0.88
N HIS A 35 -1.32 -2.54 -0.15
CA HIS A 35 -1.16 -1.20 -0.70
C HIS A 35 -0.04 -1.17 -1.75
N TYR A 36 -0.25 -0.39 -2.81
CA TYR A 36 0.73 -0.17 -3.88
C TYR A 36 1.27 -1.44 -4.58
N ALA A 37 0.47 -2.51 -4.70
CA ALA A 37 0.90 -3.81 -5.25
C ALA A 37 1.07 -3.86 -6.79
N GLY A 38 0.72 -2.80 -7.52
CA GLY A 38 0.87 -2.76 -8.97
C GLY A 38 2.35 -2.71 -9.38
N SER A 39 2.77 -3.53 -10.36
CA SER A 39 4.18 -3.60 -10.82
C SER A 39 4.70 -2.29 -11.43
N SER A 40 3.82 -1.45 -11.96
CA SER A 40 4.16 -0.10 -12.43
C SER A 40 4.26 0.94 -11.30
N ASN A 41 3.73 0.63 -10.12
CA ASN A 41 3.80 1.52 -8.98
C ASN A 41 5.22 1.49 -8.38
N ARG A 42 5.82 2.66 -8.21
CA ARG A 42 7.21 2.80 -7.74
C ARG A 42 7.34 2.93 -6.23
N PHE A 43 6.24 2.96 -5.47
CA PHE A 43 6.23 3.22 -4.03
C PHE A 43 7.24 2.38 -3.26
N TRP A 44 7.13 1.05 -3.33
CA TRP A 44 8.00 0.15 -2.54
C TRP A 44 9.48 0.25 -2.95
N LYS A 45 9.75 0.40 -4.24
CA LYS A 45 11.11 0.59 -4.75
C LYS A 45 11.72 1.90 -4.21
N LEU A 46 10.97 3.00 -4.29
CA LEU A 46 11.44 4.31 -3.82
C LEU A 46 11.55 4.36 -2.29
N LEU A 47 10.66 3.70 -1.56
CA LEU A 47 10.72 3.61 -0.10
C LEU A 47 12.00 2.92 0.37
N TYR A 48 12.38 1.83 -0.31
CA TYR A 48 13.64 1.14 -0.09
C TYR A 48 14.86 1.98 -0.49
N GLU A 49 14.85 2.59 -1.69
CA GLU A 49 15.94 3.45 -2.17
C GLU A 49 16.17 4.67 -1.27
N ALA A 50 15.11 5.21 -0.69
CA ALA A 50 15.17 6.31 0.28
C ALA A 50 15.62 5.89 1.68
N LYS A 51 15.88 4.60 1.91
CA LYS A 51 16.28 4.04 3.21
C LYS A 51 15.27 4.32 4.33
N LEU A 52 13.99 4.31 3.99
CA LEU A 52 12.87 4.43 4.94
C LEU A 52 12.41 3.07 5.49
N VAL A 53 12.91 1.97 4.92
CA VAL A 53 12.71 0.60 5.40
C VAL A 53 14.05 -0.15 5.40
N PRO A 54 14.20 -1.18 6.25
CA PRO A 54 15.41 -2.02 6.28
C PRO A 54 15.66 -2.77 4.96
N ASP A 55 16.89 -3.29 4.84
CA ASP A 55 17.32 -4.24 3.80
C ASP A 55 16.79 -5.66 4.04
#